data_AF-A0A815FT78-F1
#
_entry.id   AF-A0A815FT78-F1
#
_cell.length_a   1.000
_cell.length_b   1.000
_cell.length_c   1.000
_cell.angle_alpha   90.00
_cell.angle_beta   90.00
_cell.angle_gamma   90.00
#
_symmetry.space_group_name_H-M   'P 1'
#
loop_
_entity.id
_entity.type
_entity.pdbx_description
1 polymer ?
#
loop_
_entity_poly.entity_id
_entity_poly.type
_entity_poly.pdbx_seq_one_letter_code
_entity_poly.pdbx_strand_id
1 'polypeptide(L)'
;MDAGAFRSSNYRFEQWPYEPSIHSILANNRLLLGMISPLSRQFCPLSYTVNKDPIQDDLIEGTFIGGTSDVIHWWTSMYYETINNYISKNFFIGKDQYLMNAIALTYPHRINMMLSFRTSCGNEWFAFGPLLANQAEKQKLAFSITCQHQNLSEVIIPFENICNDSRNII
;
A
#
# COMPACT_ATOMS: atom_id res chain seq x y z
N MET A 1 -7.15 5.65 -8.46
CA MET A 1 -6.51 6.61 -9.38
C MET A 1 -5.41 7.26 -8.55
N ASP A 2 -4.14 7.06 -8.93
CA ASP A 2 -2.97 7.57 -8.18
C ASP A 2 -2.94 9.10 -8.23
N ALA A 3 -2.97 9.78 -7.08
CA ALA A 3 -2.98 11.24 -7.01
C ALA A 3 -1.67 11.87 -7.55
N GLY A 4 -0.57 11.11 -7.54
CA GLY A 4 0.70 11.48 -8.16
C GLY A 4 0.67 11.62 -9.66
N ALA A 5 -0.24 10.90 -10.34
CA ALA A 5 -0.41 11.01 -11.78
C ALA A 5 -0.80 12.43 -12.21
N PHE A 6 -1.35 13.25 -11.32
CA PHE A 6 -1.68 14.66 -11.58
C PHE A 6 -0.49 15.62 -11.41
N ARG A 7 0.63 15.17 -10.82
CA ARG A 7 1.81 16.03 -10.58
C ARG A 7 2.72 16.18 -11.79
N SER A 8 2.52 15.35 -12.82
CA SER A 8 3.26 15.44 -14.08
C SER A 8 2.33 15.15 -15.24
N SER A 9 2.30 16.05 -16.22
CA SER A 9 1.53 15.91 -17.47
C SER A 9 1.95 14.69 -18.31
N ASN A 10 3.08 14.06 -17.96
CA ASN A 10 3.70 13.00 -18.72
C ASN A 10 3.24 11.60 -18.30
N TYR A 11 2.57 11.43 -17.15
CA TYR A 11 2.03 10.13 -16.73
C TYR A 11 0.68 9.85 -17.37
N ARG A 12 0.69 9.44 -18.64
CA ARG A 12 -0.49 8.95 -19.35
C ARG A 12 -0.34 7.46 -19.61
N PHE A 13 -0.88 6.67 -18.69
CA PHE A 13 -1.06 5.24 -18.90
C PHE A 13 -2.34 5.00 -19.70
N GLU A 14 -2.24 4.18 -20.73
CA GLU A 14 -3.33 3.71 -21.58
C GLU A 14 -3.98 2.43 -21.01
N GLN A 15 -3.18 1.60 -20.33
CA GLN A 15 -3.61 0.33 -19.76
C GLN A 15 -3.08 0.17 -18.33
N TRP A 16 -3.68 0.92 -17.40
CA TRP A 16 -3.33 0.88 -15.99
C TRP A 16 -4.54 0.64 -15.07
N PRO A 17 -4.41 -0.23 -14.06
CA PRO A 17 -3.31 -1.17 -13.88
C PRO A 17 -3.30 -2.21 -15.00
N TYR A 18 -2.13 -2.74 -15.34
CA TYR A 18 -2.00 -3.82 -16.33
C TYR A 18 -2.49 -5.13 -15.71
N GLU A 19 -3.75 -5.45 -15.99
CA GLU A 19 -4.51 -6.54 -15.36
C GLU A 19 -3.74 -7.87 -15.25
N PRO A 20 -3.06 -8.37 -16.31
CA PRO A 20 -2.36 -9.65 -16.23
C PRO A 20 -1.25 -9.69 -15.17
N SER A 21 -0.65 -8.53 -14.84
CA SER A 21 0.40 -8.45 -13.82
C SER A 21 -0.15 -8.41 -12.39
N ILE A 22 -1.40 -8.00 -12.18
CA ILE A 22 -1.96 -7.79 -10.84
C ILE A 22 -3.05 -8.80 -10.48
N HIS A 23 -3.58 -9.53 -11.47
CA HIS A 23 -4.69 -10.46 -11.28
C HIS A 23 -4.44 -11.45 -10.13
N SER A 24 -3.30 -12.13 -10.13
CA SER A 24 -2.95 -13.10 -9.10
C SER A 24 -2.77 -12.47 -7.71
N ILE A 25 -2.35 -11.22 -7.65
CA ILE A 25 -2.17 -10.47 -6.40
C ILE A 25 -3.52 -10.04 -5.83
N LEU A 26 -4.48 -9.63 -6.67
CA LEU A 26 -5.80 -9.17 -6.22
C LEU A 26 -6.80 -10.31 -6.00
N ALA A 27 -6.61 -11.45 -6.67
CA ALA A 27 -7.51 -12.61 -6.56
C ALA A 27 -7.41 -13.34 -5.22
N ASN A 28 -6.37 -13.08 -4.41
CA ASN A 28 -6.12 -13.80 -3.15
C ASN A 28 -6.95 -13.30 -1.94
N ASN A 29 -8.01 -12.52 -2.19
CA ASN A 29 -8.91 -11.99 -1.17
C ASN A 29 -8.21 -11.16 -0.07
N ARG A 30 -7.15 -10.44 -0.46
CA ARG A 30 -6.45 -9.46 0.39
C ARG A 30 -6.46 -8.10 -0.27
N LEU A 31 -6.43 -7.07 0.55
CA LEU A 31 -6.32 -5.70 0.10
C LEU A 31 -4.88 -5.37 -0.25
N LEU A 32 -4.62 -4.80 -1.41
CA LEU A 32 -3.32 -4.24 -1.74
C LEU A 32 -3.22 -2.78 -1.26
N LEU A 33 -2.21 -2.48 -0.45
CA LEU A 33 -1.84 -1.13 0.01
C LEU A 33 -0.38 -0.83 -0.31
N GLY A 34 0.00 0.45 -0.34
CA GLY A 34 1.40 0.88 -0.51
C GLY A 34 2.04 1.24 0.82
N MET A 35 3.31 0.91 1.00
CA MET A 35 4.11 1.25 2.17
C MET A 35 5.32 2.05 1.74
N ILE A 36 5.41 3.29 2.20
CA ILE A 36 6.38 4.31 1.77
C ILE A 36 7.60 4.40 2.68
N SER A 37 7.55 3.77 3.85
CA SER A 37 8.66 3.75 4.82
C SER A 37 8.82 2.35 5.41
N PRO A 38 10.00 1.93 5.88
CA PRO A 38 10.17 0.70 6.66
C PRO A 38 9.36 0.74 7.97
N LEU A 39 8.98 -0.43 8.50
CA LEU A 39 8.22 -0.53 9.75
C LEU A 39 9.14 -0.30 10.95
N SER A 40 8.74 0.53 11.91
CA SER A 40 9.50 0.61 13.18
C SER A 40 9.47 -0.73 13.92
N ARG A 41 10.63 -1.14 14.45
CA ARG A 41 10.78 -2.40 15.23
C ARG A 41 9.79 -2.52 16.38
N GLN A 42 9.32 -1.41 16.94
CA GLN A 42 8.34 -1.42 18.04
C GLN A 42 7.00 -2.09 17.66
N PHE A 43 6.69 -2.18 16.37
CA PHE A 43 5.49 -2.83 15.88
C PHE A 43 5.67 -4.33 15.59
N CYS A 44 6.88 -4.87 15.78
CA CYS A 44 7.16 -6.30 15.67
C CYS A 44 7.25 -6.95 17.06
N PRO A 45 6.52 -8.05 17.32
CA PRO A 45 5.55 -8.69 16.43
C PRO A 45 4.26 -7.87 16.28
N LEU A 46 3.58 -8.04 15.15
CA LEU A 46 2.34 -7.34 14.77
C LEU A 46 1.20 -7.65 15.75
N SER A 47 1.14 -6.85 16.82
CA SER A 47 0.21 -7.02 17.97
C SER A 47 -0.57 -5.74 18.28
N TYR A 48 -0.60 -4.82 17.32
CA TYR A 48 -1.42 -3.62 17.41
C TYR A 48 -2.91 -3.96 17.31
N THR A 49 -3.75 -3.13 17.91
CA THR A 49 -5.20 -3.21 17.74
C THR A 49 -5.76 -1.80 17.57
N VAL A 50 -6.81 -1.65 16.77
CA VAL A 50 -7.54 -0.37 16.57
C VAL A 50 -8.05 0.24 17.88
N ASN A 51 -8.03 -0.50 18.99
CA ASN A 51 -8.42 0.05 20.29
C ASN A 51 -7.35 0.93 20.94
N LYS A 52 -6.09 0.85 20.48
CA LYS A 52 -4.98 1.72 20.89
C LYS A 52 -5.03 3.06 20.15
N ASP A 53 -4.18 3.99 20.55
CA ASP A 53 -4.07 5.32 19.95
C ASP A 53 -3.72 5.23 18.44
N PRO A 54 -4.18 6.19 17.62
CA PRO A 54 -3.87 6.22 16.19
C PRO A 54 -2.36 6.27 15.93
N ILE A 55 -1.92 5.59 14.87
CA ILE A 55 -0.51 5.54 14.49
C ILE A 55 -0.19 6.69 13.55
N GLN A 56 0.53 7.69 14.07
CA GLN A 56 0.82 8.95 13.38
C GLN A 56 2.12 8.92 12.57
N ASP A 57 2.47 7.76 12.02
CA ASP A 57 3.67 7.57 11.19
C ASP A 57 3.34 7.69 9.70
N ASP A 58 4.22 8.29 8.91
CA ASP A 58 4.12 8.31 7.45
C ASP A 58 4.59 6.93 6.90
N LEU A 59 3.70 5.92 7.00
CA LEU A 59 4.01 4.51 6.75
C LEU A 59 3.29 3.94 5.52
N ILE A 60 1.97 3.91 5.53
CA ILE A 60 1.13 3.38 4.44
C ILE A 60 0.60 4.53 3.59
N GLU A 61 0.38 4.37 2.30
CA GLU A 61 -0.14 5.45 1.46
C GLU A 61 -1.49 5.10 0.81
N GLY A 62 -2.38 6.11 0.73
CA GLY A 62 -3.61 6.09 -0.04
C GLY A 62 -3.41 6.48 -1.51
N THR A 63 -2.88 5.57 -2.33
CA THR A 63 -2.71 5.80 -3.78
C THR A 63 -3.41 4.74 -4.64
N PHE A 64 -3.30 3.47 -4.27
CA PHE A 64 -4.00 2.36 -4.91
C PHE A 64 -4.57 1.43 -3.85
N ILE A 65 -5.87 1.17 -3.95
CA ILE A 65 -6.61 0.21 -3.12
C ILE A 65 -7.19 -0.79 -4.11
N GLY A 66 -6.80 -2.05 -4.01
CA GLY A 66 -7.24 -3.11 -4.90
C GLY A 66 -7.57 -4.39 -4.16
N GLY A 67 -8.52 -5.15 -4.70
CA GLY A 67 -8.95 -6.44 -4.16
C GLY A 67 -10.27 -6.89 -4.80
N THR A 68 -10.80 -8.02 -4.34
CA THR A 68 -12.15 -8.48 -4.68
C THR A 68 -13.22 -7.57 -4.08
N SER A 69 -14.47 -7.64 -4.57
CA SER A 69 -15.59 -6.88 -4.00
C SER A 69 -15.74 -7.08 -2.48
N ASP A 70 -15.55 -8.32 -2.01
CA ASP A 70 -15.65 -8.66 -0.59
C ASP A 70 -14.55 -8.00 0.24
N VAL A 71 -13.33 -7.92 -0.30
CA VAL A 71 -12.21 -7.21 0.34
C VAL A 71 -12.51 -5.72 0.43
N ILE A 72 -13.04 -5.11 -0.64
CA ILE A 72 -13.37 -3.69 -0.64
C ILE A 72 -14.49 -3.41 0.37
N HIS A 73 -15.53 -4.24 0.45
CA HIS A 73 -16.58 -4.11 1.46
C HIS A 73 -16.05 -4.24 2.89
N TRP A 74 -15.16 -5.22 3.13
CA TRP A 74 -14.49 -5.37 4.43
C TRP A 74 -13.67 -4.12 4.78
N TRP A 75 -12.86 -3.64 3.83
CA TRP A 75 -12.03 -2.44 4.04
C TRP A 75 -12.87 -1.22 4.38
N THR A 76 -13.93 -0.97 3.61
CA THR A 76 -14.87 0.14 3.86
C THR A 76 -15.49 0.04 5.26
N SER A 77 -15.94 -1.16 5.66
CA SER A 77 -16.52 -1.38 6.99
C SER A 77 -15.51 -1.08 8.09
N MET A 78 -14.31 -1.65 8.00
CA MET A 78 -13.25 -1.42 8.99
C MET A 78 -12.80 0.04 9.06
N TYR A 79 -12.75 0.72 7.90
CA TYR A 79 -12.38 2.13 7.82
C TYR A 79 -13.34 3.00 8.63
N TYR A 80 -14.65 2.86 8.40
CA TYR A 80 -15.65 3.64 9.13
C TYR A 80 -15.81 3.21 10.60
N GLU A 81 -15.67 1.93 10.92
CA GLU A 81 -15.65 1.47 12.31
C GLU A 81 -14.47 2.05 13.08
N THR A 82 -13.28 2.10 12.47
CA THR A 82 -12.08 2.66 13.07
C THR A 82 -12.22 4.17 13.30
N ILE A 83 -12.81 4.89 12.33
CA ILE A 83 -13.16 6.32 12.49
C ILE A 83 -14.07 6.51 13.70
N ASN A 84 -15.18 5.78 13.78
CA ASN A 84 -16.15 5.92 14.86
C ASN A 84 -15.52 5.62 16.23
N ASN A 85 -14.70 4.58 16.31
CA ASN A 85 -13.97 4.22 17.52
C ASN A 85 -13.01 5.34 17.96
N TYR A 86 -12.24 5.95 17.05
CA TYR A 86 -11.34 7.04 17.40
C TYR A 86 -12.06 8.33 17.79
N ILE A 87 -13.14 8.68 17.10
CA ILE A 87 -14.01 9.80 17.48
C ILE A 87 -14.57 9.60 18.88
N SER A 88 -15.03 8.38 19.21
CA SER A 88 -15.58 8.06 20.54
C SER A 88 -14.57 8.25 21.69
N LYS A 89 -13.28 8.25 21.38
CA LYS A 89 -12.16 8.46 22.31
C LYS A 89 -11.59 9.88 22.26
N ASN A 90 -12.26 10.80 21.57
CA ASN A 90 -11.83 12.17 21.34
C ASN A 90 -10.49 12.30 20.59
N PHE A 91 -10.13 11.33 19.75
CA PHE A 91 -8.98 11.47 18.85
C PHE A 91 -9.37 12.24 17.59
N PHE A 92 -8.55 13.24 17.23
CA PHE A 92 -8.65 13.91 15.93
C PHE A 92 -7.88 13.11 14.87
N ILE A 93 -8.55 12.73 13.79
CA ILE A 93 -7.96 12.02 12.66
C ILE A 93 -7.76 13.00 11.51
N GLY A 94 -6.57 13.59 11.44
CA GLY A 94 -6.21 14.60 10.43
C GLY A 94 -5.68 14.04 9.10
N LYS A 95 -5.32 12.76 9.06
CA LYS A 95 -4.84 12.05 7.87
C LYS A 95 -5.49 10.67 7.79
N ASP A 96 -5.90 10.28 6.59
CA ASP A 96 -6.39 8.93 6.27
C ASP A 96 -5.35 7.85 6.59
N GLN A 97 -4.07 8.16 6.42
CA GLN A 97 -2.92 7.35 6.79
C GLN A 97 -2.99 6.76 8.20
N TYR A 98 -3.49 7.53 9.17
CA TYR A 98 -3.56 7.08 10.56
C TYR A 98 -4.53 5.92 10.75
N LEU A 99 -5.62 5.94 9.97
CA LEU A 99 -6.59 4.85 9.92
C LEU A 99 -6.01 3.66 9.17
N MET A 100 -5.34 3.90 8.05
CA MET A 100 -4.74 2.83 7.25
C MET A 100 -3.69 2.05 8.03
N ASN A 101 -2.79 2.76 8.71
CA ASN A 101 -1.77 2.18 9.59
C ASN A 101 -2.42 1.30 10.66
N ALA A 102 -3.42 1.85 11.37
CA ALA A 102 -4.12 1.15 12.44
C ALA A 102 -4.80 -0.14 11.95
N ILE A 103 -5.51 -0.08 10.83
CA ILE A 103 -6.23 -1.23 10.26
C ILE A 103 -5.23 -2.27 9.77
N ALA A 104 -4.21 -1.88 9.01
CA ALA A 104 -3.24 -2.82 8.46
C ALA A 104 -2.48 -3.57 9.56
N LEU A 105 -2.05 -2.87 10.61
CA LEU A 105 -1.35 -3.47 11.75
C LEU A 105 -2.26 -4.33 12.63
N THR A 106 -3.57 -4.08 12.63
CA THR A 106 -4.56 -4.90 13.34
C THR A 106 -4.93 -6.17 12.56
N TYR A 107 -5.03 -6.08 11.23
CA TYR A 107 -5.49 -7.16 10.36
C TYR A 107 -4.46 -7.55 9.28
N PRO A 108 -3.22 -7.90 9.65
CA PRO A 108 -2.15 -8.06 8.67
C PRO A 108 -2.41 -9.19 7.66
N HIS A 109 -3.10 -10.26 8.07
CA HIS A 109 -3.51 -11.38 7.21
C HIS A 109 -4.50 -11.01 6.10
N ARG A 110 -5.11 -9.82 6.16
CA ARG A 110 -6.05 -9.30 5.16
C ARG A 110 -5.36 -8.38 4.14
N ILE A 111 -4.07 -8.12 4.29
CA ILE A 111 -3.34 -7.10 3.53
C ILE A 111 -2.18 -7.74 2.76
N ASN A 112 -2.04 -7.35 1.50
CA ASN A 112 -0.79 -7.39 0.76
C ASN A 112 -0.20 -5.98 0.78
N MET A 113 1.10 -5.89 1.02
CA MET A 113 1.82 -4.64 1.09
C MET A 113 2.79 -4.52 -0.08
N MET A 114 2.61 -3.48 -0.89
CA MET A 114 3.63 -3.04 -1.84
C MET A 114 4.64 -2.17 -1.10
N LEU A 115 5.86 -2.68 -0.94
CA LEU A 115 6.97 -2.01 -0.26
C LEU A 115 7.59 -0.96 -1.17
N SER A 116 6.87 0.15 -1.40
CA SER A 116 7.29 1.24 -2.29
C SER A 116 8.69 1.76 -1.99
N PHE A 117 9.08 1.81 -0.71
CA PHE A 117 10.42 2.21 -0.28
C PHE A 117 11.55 1.27 -0.74
N ARG A 118 11.24 0.04 -1.17
CA ARG A 118 12.20 -0.91 -1.75
C ARG A 118 12.26 -0.85 -3.27
N THR A 119 11.41 -0.04 -3.88
CA THR A 119 11.29 0.01 -5.34
C THR A 119 12.33 0.95 -5.92
N SER A 120 12.73 0.67 -7.15
CA SER A 120 13.63 1.52 -7.95
C SER A 120 12.86 2.41 -8.95
N CYS A 121 11.55 2.55 -8.72
CA CYS A 121 10.59 3.12 -9.66
C CYS A 121 10.33 4.62 -9.46
N GLY A 122 11.23 5.30 -8.76
CA GLY A 122 11.14 6.73 -8.48
C GLY A 122 10.71 7.00 -7.04
N ASN A 123 9.87 8.00 -6.85
CA ASN A 123 9.38 8.40 -5.54
C ASN A 123 8.42 7.32 -5.00
N GLU A 124 8.63 6.92 -3.75
CA GLU A 124 7.88 5.88 -3.05
C GLU A 124 6.37 6.16 -2.97
N TRP A 125 5.98 7.43 -2.91
CA TRP A 125 4.58 7.85 -2.92
C TRP A 125 3.90 7.60 -4.28
N PHE A 126 4.67 7.40 -5.35
CA PHE A 126 4.12 7.26 -6.70
C PHE A 126 4.58 5.98 -7.38
N ALA A 127 4.95 4.98 -6.59
CA ALA A 127 5.51 3.73 -7.10
C ALA A 127 4.45 2.87 -7.83
N PHE A 128 3.16 2.99 -7.50
CA PHE A 128 2.09 2.20 -8.10
C PHE A 128 1.92 2.45 -9.60
N GLY A 129 2.02 3.71 -10.03
CA GLY A 129 1.99 4.09 -11.44
C GLY A 129 2.94 3.26 -12.30
N PRO A 130 4.27 3.45 -12.16
CA PRO A 130 5.26 2.66 -12.86
C PRO A 130 5.15 1.16 -12.62
N LEU A 131 4.99 0.70 -11.37
CA LEU A 131 5.06 -0.74 -11.07
C LEU A 131 3.96 -1.55 -11.73
N LEU A 132 2.74 -1.01 -11.74
CA LEU A 132 1.56 -1.68 -12.29
C LEU A 132 1.32 -1.36 -13.77
N ALA A 133 2.18 -0.56 -14.41
CA ALA A 133 2.13 -0.32 -15.85
C ALA A 133 2.68 -1.52 -16.64
N ASN A 134 2.26 -1.66 -17.90
CA ASN A 134 2.82 -2.68 -18.78
C ASN A 134 4.23 -2.30 -19.26
N GLN A 135 4.96 -3.25 -19.82
CA GLN A 135 6.36 -3.03 -20.24
C GLN A 135 6.51 -1.94 -21.31
N ALA A 136 5.58 -1.88 -22.26
CA ALA A 136 5.62 -0.90 -23.34
C ALA A 136 5.43 0.53 -22.80
N GLU A 137 4.52 0.71 -21.84
CA GLU A 137 4.31 1.98 -21.15
C GLU A 137 5.52 2.36 -20.30
N LYS A 138 6.11 1.39 -19.59
CA LYS A 138 7.30 1.65 -18.78
C LYS A 138 8.47 2.19 -19.62
N GLN A 139 8.66 1.62 -20.83
CA GLN A 139 9.65 2.07 -21.80
C GLN A 139 9.29 3.42 -22.41
N LYS A 140 8.03 3.61 -22.84
CA LYS A 140 7.53 4.87 -23.42
C LYS A 140 7.71 6.05 -22.46
N LEU A 141 7.49 5.83 -21.17
CA LEU A 141 7.61 6.83 -20.11
C LEU A 141 9.04 6.96 -19.56
N ALA A 142 10.00 6.24 -20.15
CA ALA A 142 11.42 6.30 -19.81
C ALA A 142 11.73 6.07 -18.32
N PHE A 143 11.00 5.16 -17.66
CA PHE A 143 11.39 4.74 -16.31
C PHE A 143 12.74 4.02 -16.32
N SER A 144 13.43 4.00 -15.17
CA SER A 144 14.75 3.36 -15.03
C SER A 144 14.71 1.89 -15.48
N ILE A 145 15.83 1.37 -16.01
CA ILE A 145 15.96 -0.04 -16.39
C ILE A 145 15.63 -0.95 -15.19
N THR A 146 16.08 -0.57 -14.00
CA THR A 146 15.77 -1.31 -12.76
C THR A 146 14.27 -1.37 -12.50
N CYS A 147 13.54 -0.28 -12.69
CA CYS A 147 12.08 -0.28 -12.56
C CYS A 147 11.39 -1.10 -13.65
N GLN A 148 11.88 -1.05 -14.88
CA GLN A 148 11.36 -1.82 -16.01
C GLN A 148 11.42 -3.34 -15.74
N HIS A 149 12.47 -3.80 -15.05
CA HIS A 149 12.66 -5.21 -14.73
C HIS A 149 12.26 -5.58 -13.29
N GLN A 150 11.63 -4.67 -12.53
CA GLN A 150 11.23 -4.94 -11.16
C GLN A 150 10.20 -6.06 -11.11
N ASN A 151 10.53 -7.14 -10.38
CA ASN A 151 9.60 -8.23 -10.14
C ASN A 151 8.63 -7.87 -9.00
N LEU A 152 7.32 -7.94 -9.27
CA LEU A 152 6.29 -7.61 -8.29
C LEU A 152 6.33 -8.52 -7.06
N SER A 153 6.71 -9.80 -7.20
CA SER A 153 6.79 -10.72 -6.05
C SER A 153 7.91 -10.39 -5.07
N GLU A 154 8.87 -9.53 -5.44
CA GLU A 154 9.96 -9.10 -4.56
C GLU A 154 9.58 -7.90 -3.69
N VAL A 155 8.59 -7.13 -4.13
CA VAL A 155 8.17 -5.87 -3.50
C VAL A 155 6.73 -5.91 -3.00
N ILE A 156 5.93 -6.92 -3.37
CA ILE A 156 4.59 -7.15 -2.83
C ILE A 156 4.62 -8.40 -1.96
N ILE A 157 4.30 -8.23 -0.68
CA ILE A 157 4.32 -9.31 0.30
C ILE A 157 3.01 -9.39 1.10
N PRO A 158 2.62 -10.58 1.59
CA PRO A 158 1.74 -10.71 2.74
C PRO A 158 2.21 -9.81 3.91
N PHE A 159 1.36 -8.92 4.41
CA PHE A 159 1.82 -7.96 5.42
C PHE A 159 2.18 -8.65 6.74
N GLU A 160 1.56 -9.78 7.06
CA GLU A 160 1.91 -10.60 8.23
C GLU A 160 3.37 -11.10 8.21
N ASN A 161 4.03 -11.09 7.05
CA ASN A 161 5.42 -11.50 6.89
C ASN A 161 6.42 -10.33 6.98
N ILE A 162 5.97 -9.07 7.16
CA ILE A 162 6.85 -7.90 7.16
C ILE A 162 7.98 -8.01 8.19
N CYS A 163 7.68 -8.56 9.38
CA CYS A 163 8.64 -8.69 10.47
C CYS A 163 9.67 -9.83 10.26
N ASN A 164 9.52 -10.65 9.23
CA ASN A 164 10.42 -11.79 8.96
C ASN A 164 11.71 -11.37 8.23
N ASP A 165 11.77 -10.15 7.69
CA ASP A 165 12.91 -9.62 6.96
C ASP A 165 13.37 -8.31 7.61
N SER A 166 14.58 -8.32 8.17
CA SER A 166 15.15 -7.16 8.86
C SER A 166 15.35 -5.95 7.96
N ARG A 167 15.37 -6.12 6.64
CA ARG A 167 15.46 -5.00 5.67
C ARG A 167 14.18 -4.18 5.59
N ASN A 168 13.06 -4.72 6.07
CA ASN A 168 11.77 -4.05 6.08
C ASN A 168 11.51 -3.28 7.39
N ILE A 169 12.46 -3.30 8.32
CA ILE A 169 12.31 -2.79 9.68
C ILE A 169 13.40 -1.76 9.98
N ILE A 170 13.05 -0.67 10.67
CA ILE A 170 13.99 0.34 11.21
C ILE A 170 13.96 0.40 12.73
#